data_AF-A0A0L9THE8-F1
#
_entry.id   AF-A0A0L9THE8-F1
#
_cell.length_a   1.000
_cell.length_b   1.000
_cell.length_c   1.000
_cell.angle_alpha   90.00
_cell.angle_beta   90.00
_cell.angle_gamma   90.00
#
_symmetry.space_group_name_H-M   'P 1'
#
loop_
_entity.id
_entity.type
_entity.pdbx_description
1 polymer ?
#
loop_
_entity_poly.entity_id
_entity_poly.type
_entity_poly.pdbx_seq_one_letter_code
_entity_poly.pdbx_strand_id
1 'polypeptide(L)'
;MVGETGKLFGLGCDPVVGSLTSSKKKEYRVTNRLQEGKRPLYAVVFNFIDSRYFNVFATVGGNRVTIYQCLEGGVIAVLQSYVDEDMAPVVGLGQD
;
A
#
# COMPACT_ATOMS: atom_id res chain seq x y z
N MET A 1 -26.86 -0.44 -43.48
CA MET A 1 -25.67 0.36 -43.09
C MET A 1 -25.23 -0.12 -41.72
N VAL A 2 -23.97 -0.54 -41.64
CA VAL A 2 -23.28 -1.04 -40.45
C VAL A 2 -23.15 0.08 -39.43
N GLY A 3 -23.20 -0.27 -38.14
CA GLY A 3 -22.84 0.61 -37.03
C GLY A 3 -22.48 -0.24 -35.82
N GLU A 4 -21.31 -0.87 -35.86
CA GLU A 4 -20.69 -1.49 -34.68
C GLU A 4 -20.50 -0.44 -33.58
N THR A 5 -21.12 -0.65 -32.44
CA THR A 5 -20.85 0.12 -31.23
C THR A 5 -19.57 -0.42 -30.60
N GLY A 6 -18.45 0.25 -30.88
CA GLY A 6 -17.18 -0.02 -30.21
C GLY A 6 -17.37 0.09 -28.70
N LYS A 7 -17.10 -1.00 -27.98
CA LYS A 7 -16.98 -0.99 -26.51
C LYS A 7 -15.77 -0.14 -26.16
N LEU A 8 -16.01 1.11 -25.79
CA LEU A 8 -15.01 1.94 -25.14
C LEU A 8 -14.74 1.33 -23.75
N PHE A 9 -13.58 0.71 -23.57
CA PHE A 9 -13.14 0.28 -22.24
C PHE A 9 -12.80 1.53 -21.44
N GLY A 10 -13.73 1.97 -20.58
CA GLY A 10 -13.49 3.06 -19.63
C GLY A 10 -12.32 2.72 -18.71
N LEU A 11 -11.65 3.76 -18.18
CA LEU A 11 -10.44 3.66 -17.33
C LEU A 11 -10.68 2.98 -15.95
N GLY A 12 -11.84 2.34 -15.73
CA GLY A 12 -12.19 1.68 -14.48
C GLY A 12 -12.35 2.64 -13.28
N CYS A 13 -12.55 3.93 -13.55
CA CYS A 13 -12.66 4.97 -12.52
C CYS A 13 -14.10 5.18 -12.01
N ASP A 14 -15.06 4.42 -12.50
CA ASP A 14 -16.45 4.55 -12.07
C ASP A 14 -16.58 4.11 -10.60
N PRO A 15 -17.22 4.91 -9.74
CA PRO A 15 -17.44 4.52 -8.35
C PRO A 15 -18.33 3.28 -8.30
N VAL A 16 -17.73 2.13 -8.02
CA VAL A 16 -18.47 0.89 -7.77
C VAL A 16 -19.12 0.99 -6.39
N VAL A 17 -20.43 1.23 -6.37
CA VAL A 17 -21.24 1.18 -5.15
C VAL A 17 -21.43 -0.30 -4.78
N GLY A 18 -20.50 -0.83 -3.98
CA GLY A 18 -20.58 -2.17 -3.40
C GLY A 18 -21.13 -2.13 -1.97
N SER A 19 -21.94 -3.13 -1.60
CA SER A 19 -22.31 -3.34 -0.20
C SER A 19 -21.18 -4.04 0.54
N LEU A 20 -20.60 -3.38 1.55
CA LEU A 20 -19.61 -3.97 2.46
C LEU A 20 -20.26 -4.87 3.53
N THR A 21 -21.54 -5.22 3.40
CA THR A 21 -22.21 -6.16 4.30
C THR A 21 -21.55 -7.54 4.17
N SER A 22 -20.60 -7.83 5.07
CA SER A 22 -19.90 -9.11 5.14
C SER A 22 -20.91 -10.23 5.34
N SER A 23 -21.12 -11.07 4.33
CA SER A 23 -22.11 -12.16 4.35
C SER A 23 -21.76 -13.30 5.32
N LYS A 24 -20.55 -13.29 5.89
CA LYS A 24 -20.09 -14.23 6.93
C LYS A 24 -19.19 -13.48 7.90
N LYS A 25 -19.28 -13.76 9.20
CA LYS A 25 -18.38 -13.22 10.23
C LYS A 25 -16.99 -13.81 9.98
N LYS A 26 -16.11 -13.09 9.25
CA LYS A 26 -14.74 -13.55 9.03
C LYS A 26 -14.00 -13.50 10.36
N GLU A 27 -13.50 -14.64 10.80
CA GLU A 27 -12.59 -14.75 11.94
C GLU A 27 -11.19 -14.35 11.46
N TYR A 28 -10.57 -13.39 12.14
CA TYR A 28 -9.21 -12.93 11.83
C TYR A 28 -8.29 -13.30 13.00
N ARG A 29 -7.12 -13.85 12.67
CA ARG A 29 -6.06 -14.16 13.64
C ARG A 29 -4.84 -13.33 13.32
N VAL A 30 -4.24 -12.72 14.34
CA VAL A 30 -2.94 -12.06 14.21
C VAL A 30 -1.87 -13.13 13.98
N THR A 31 -1.20 -13.09 12.83
CA THR A 31 -0.15 -14.04 12.48
C THR A 31 1.25 -13.47 12.67
N ASN A 32 1.40 -12.14 12.60
CA ASN A 32 2.69 -11.47 12.69
C ASN A 32 2.53 -10.00 13.13
N ARG A 33 3.61 -9.41 13.66
CA ARG A 33 3.77 -7.98 13.96
C ARG A 33 5.17 -7.55 13.55
N LEU A 34 5.26 -6.52 12.71
CA LEU A 34 6.53 -5.93 12.25
C LEU A 34 6.59 -4.46 12.69
N GLN A 35 7.73 -4.04 13.22
CA GLN A 35 7.98 -2.64 13.57
C GLN A 35 8.97 -2.02 12.58
N GLU A 36 8.55 -0.94 11.90
CA GLU A 36 9.41 -0.21 10.97
C GLU A 36 10.15 0.93 11.69
N GLY A 37 11.38 0.66 12.14
CA GLY A 37 12.25 1.67 12.74
C GLY A 37 11.62 2.39 13.95
N LYS A 38 11.98 3.67 14.13
CA LYS A 38 11.51 4.54 15.24
C LYS A 38 10.48 5.59 14.83
N ARG A 39 10.22 5.75 13.53
CA ARG A 39 9.30 6.79 13.02
C ARG A 39 7.89 6.21 12.85
N PRO A 40 6.83 7.02 13.03
CA PRO A 40 5.47 6.55 12.81
C PRO A 40 5.23 6.22 11.33
N LEU A 41 4.35 5.24 11.10
CA LEU A 41 3.77 4.97 9.79
C LEU A 41 2.50 5.79 9.61
N TYR A 42 2.38 6.49 8.49
CA TYR A 42 1.25 7.37 8.20
C TYR A 42 0.22 6.73 7.26
N ALA A 43 0.65 5.81 6.40
CA ALA A 43 -0.27 5.06 5.55
C ALA A 43 0.24 3.66 5.23
N VAL A 44 -0.73 2.78 4.92
CA VAL A 44 -0.54 1.41 4.43
C VAL A 44 -1.52 1.16 3.30
N VAL A 45 -1.06 0.62 2.17
CA VAL A 45 -1.91 0.36 1.00
C VAL A 45 -1.54 -0.97 0.34
N PHE A 46 -2.54 -1.83 0.10
CA PHE A 46 -2.37 -3.06 -0.70
C PHE A 46 -2.50 -2.76 -2.19
N ASN A 47 -1.74 -3.48 -3.02
CA ASN A 47 -1.87 -3.38 -4.47
C ASN A 47 -3.11 -4.16 -4.94
N PHE A 48 -4.19 -3.45 -5.28
CA PHE A 48 -5.41 -4.04 -5.82
C PHE A 48 -5.56 -3.91 -7.35
N ILE A 49 -4.51 -3.46 -8.05
CA ILE A 49 -4.54 -3.25 -9.50
C ILE A 49 -4.44 -4.58 -10.25
N ASP A 50 -3.62 -5.51 -9.75
CA ASP A 50 -3.36 -6.80 -10.38
C ASP A 50 -3.34 -7.90 -9.33
N SER A 51 -4.11 -8.96 -9.56
CA SER A 51 -4.32 -10.07 -8.64
C SER A 51 -3.04 -10.81 -8.26
N ARG A 52 -2.01 -10.76 -9.11
CA ARG A 52 -0.67 -11.32 -8.83
C ARG A 52 0.03 -10.62 -7.67
N TYR A 53 -0.39 -9.40 -7.33
CA TYR A 53 0.22 -8.56 -6.31
C TYR A 53 -0.73 -8.25 -5.15
N PHE A 54 -1.85 -8.97 -5.01
CA PHE A 54 -2.77 -8.76 -3.87
C PHE A 54 -2.13 -9.06 -2.51
N ASN A 55 -1.03 -9.83 -2.49
CA ASN A 55 -0.23 -10.06 -1.30
C ASN A 55 0.91 -9.05 -1.12
N VAL A 56 0.98 -7.99 -1.95
CA VAL A 56 1.97 -6.92 -1.85
C VAL A 56 1.31 -5.67 -1.28
N PHE A 57 1.98 -5.02 -0.33
CA PHE A 57 1.54 -3.75 0.23
C PHE A 57 2.71 -2.78 0.45
N ALA A 58 2.41 -1.49 0.43
CA ALA A 58 3.36 -0.44 0.73
C ALA A 58 3.03 0.19 2.08
N THR A 59 4.07 0.57 2.83
CA THR A 59 3.97 1.48 3.98
C THR A 59 4.71 2.78 3.65
N VAL A 60 4.27 3.87 4.26
CA VAL A 60 4.97 5.15 4.21
C VAL A 60 5.12 5.72 5.62
N GLY A 61 6.31 6.23 5.93
CA GLY A 61 6.64 6.81 7.23
C GLY A 61 7.90 7.67 7.15
N GLY A 62 7.83 8.90 7.66
CA GLY A 62 8.89 9.89 7.44
C GLY A 62 9.14 10.12 5.95
N ASN A 63 10.40 10.05 5.52
CA ASN A 63 10.83 10.12 4.12
C ASN A 63 11.04 8.74 3.47
N ARG A 64 10.44 7.67 4.04
CA ARG A 64 10.62 6.29 3.56
C ARG A 64 9.33 5.71 3.03
N VAL A 65 9.45 5.00 1.91
CA VAL A 65 8.43 4.09 1.35
C VAL A 65 9.00 2.69 1.34
N THR A 66 8.32 1.72 1.96
CA THR A 66 8.75 0.32 1.97
C THR A 66 7.68 -0.58 1.37
N ILE A 67 8.08 -1.43 0.42
CA ILE A 67 7.23 -2.40 -0.27
C ILE A 67 7.45 -3.78 0.37
N TYR A 68 6.37 -4.42 0.75
CA TYR A 68 6.37 -5.73 1.42
C TYR A 68 5.55 -6.76 0.63
N GLN A 69 5.88 -8.02 0.84
CA GLN A 69 5.09 -9.16 0.39
C GLN A 69 4.70 -10.04 1.57
N CYS A 70 3.40 -10.33 1.68
CA CYS A 70 2.86 -11.36 2.56
C CYS A 70 3.13 -12.73 1.95
N LEU A 71 3.87 -13.56 2.67
CA LEU A 71 4.16 -14.95 2.33
C LEU A 71 3.33 -15.90 3.18
N GLU A 72 3.39 -17.20 2.83
CA GLU A 72 2.74 -18.25 3.60
C GLU A 72 3.23 -18.27 5.06
N GLY A 73 2.38 -18.73 5.98
CA GLY A 73 2.66 -18.72 7.41
C GLY A 73 2.60 -17.33 8.08
N GLY A 74 2.24 -16.28 7.34
CA GLY A 74 2.13 -14.91 7.86
C GLY A 74 3.46 -14.15 7.87
N VAL A 75 4.48 -14.65 7.18
CA VAL A 75 5.75 -13.95 7.04
C VAL A 75 5.55 -12.68 6.20
N ILE A 76 6.19 -11.59 6.62
CA ILE A 76 6.17 -10.30 5.92
C ILE A 76 7.60 -10.05 5.43
N ALA A 77 7.82 -10.23 4.12
CA ALA A 77 9.12 -10.02 3.49
C ALA A 77 9.22 -8.60 2.93
N VAL A 78 10.36 -7.94 3.11
CA VAL A 78 10.66 -6.66 2.44
C VAL A 78 11.05 -6.97 1.00
N LEU A 79 10.37 -6.37 0.04
CA LEU A 79 10.75 -6.41 -1.37
C LEU A 79 11.71 -5.27 -1.71
N GLN A 80 11.34 -4.04 -1.34
CA GLN A 80 12.10 -2.83 -1.66
C GLN A 80 11.88 -1.77 -0.58
N SER A 81 12.84 -0.88 -0.39
CA SER A 81 12.70 0.29 0.48
C SER A 81 13.39 1.48 -0.18
N TYR A 82 12.65 2.57 -0.30
CA TYR A 82 13.09 3.82 -0.89
C TYR A 82 13.11 4.89 0.20
N VAL A 83 14.17 5.69 0.23
CA VAL A 83 14.33 6.79 1.17
C VAL A 83 14.66 8.02 0.35
N ASP A 84 13.90 9.09 0.56
CA ASP A 84 14.20 10.37 -0.08
C ASP A 84 15.45 10.99 0.56
N GLU A 85 16.31 11.61 -0.25
CA GLU A 85 17.60 12.13 0.20
C GLU A 85 17.51 13.47 0.94
N ASP A 86 16.30 13.98 1.18
CA ASP A 86 16.02 15.22 1.90
C ASP A 86 16.53 15.18 3.36
N MET A 87 17.84 15.33 3.52
CA MET A 87 18.48 15.81 4.72
C MET A 87 18.24 17.31 4.72
N ALA A 88 17.18 17.76 5.40
CA ALA A 88 17.03 19.19 5.68
C ALA A 88 18.38 19.68 6.21
N PRO A 89 19.00 20.72 5.60
CA PRO A 89 20.24 21.24 6.12
C PRO A 89 19.94 21.59 7.58
N VAL A 90 20.74 21.04 8.48
CA VAL A 90 20.84 21.57 9.83
C VAL A 90 21.31 23.00 9.66
N VAL A 91 20.36 23.93 9.51
CA VAL A 91 20.61 25.33 9.84
C VAL A 91 21.03 25.27 11.29
N GLY A 92 22.33 25.37 11.51
CA GLY A 92 22.89 25.49 12.83
C GLY A 92 22.23 26.70 13.46
N LEU A 93 21.21 26.47 14.27
CA LEU A 93 20.79 27.45 15.25
C LEU A 93 21.95 27.51 16.22
N GLY A 94 22.59 28.68 16.19
CA GLY A 94 23.94 28.94 16.68
C GLY A 94 24.22 28.38 18.06
N GLN A 95 25.44 27.89 18.20
CA GLN A 95 26.16 28.02 19.46
C GLN A 95 26.52 29.50 19.60
N ASP A 96 25.83 30.20 20.50
CA ASP A 96 26.33 31.36 21.26
C ASP A 96 25.83 31.20 22.71
#